data_AF-A0A368FT01-F1
#
_entry.id   AF-A0A368FT01-F1
#
_cell.length_a   1.000
_cell.length_b   1.000
_cell.length_c   1.000
_cell.angle_alpha   90.00
_cell.angle_beta   90.00
_cell.angle_gamma   90.00
#
_symmetry.space_group_name_H-M   'P 1'
#
loop_
_entity.id
_entity.type
_entity.pdbx_description
1 polymer ?
#
loop_
_entity_poly.entity_id
_entity_poly.type
_entity_poly.pdbx_seq_one_letter_code
_entity_poly.pdbx_strand_id
1 'polypeptide(L)'
;MVQIWQMEPYPCGDPRLPHHVFPPKIITPDELSRRTGTLYWKLDTLDPVALSKRLKVMKMERHFNKEDIFTLDAETTANFRDKIDELFEESNHPEDQARMIIEGSAYYDVEDKARHRQTHPLFA
;
A
#
# COMPACT_ATOMS: atom_id res chain seq x y z
N MET A 1 1.28 -4.11 14.56
CA MET A 1 2.60 -4.02 13.90
C MET A 1 2.36 -4.25 12.42
N VAL A 2 2.93 -3.45 11.51
CA VAL A 2 2.71 -3.66 10.07
C VAL A 2 3.32 -5.00 9.66
N GLN A 3 2.62 -5.75 8.82
CA GLN A 3 3.12 -6.97 8.20
C GLN A 3 3.44 -6.67 6.74
N ILE A 4 4.59 -7.15 6.27
CA ILE A 4 5.07 -6.92 4.91
C ILE A 4 5.68 -8.24 4.44
N TRP A 5 5.24 -8.76 3.29
CA TRP A 5 5.71 -10.04 2.77
C TRP A 5 5.79 -10.03 1.25
N GLN A 6 6.49 -11.03 0.71
CA GLN A 6 6.46 -11.31 -0.73
C GLN A 6 5.21 -12.10 -1.09
N MET A 7 4.42 -11.58 -2.02
CA MET A 7 3.29 -12.28 -2.62
C MET A 7 3.75 -13.42 -3.54
N GLU A 8 2.93 -14.46 -3.68
CA GLU A 8 3.17 -15.51 -4.66
C GLU A 8 3.16 -14.99 -6.12
N PRO A 9 3.92 -15.61 -7.06
CA PRO A 9 4.04 -15.07 -8.42
C PRO A 9 2.76 -15.16 -9.27
N TYR A 10 1.86 -16.08 -8.93
CA TYR A 10 0.65 -16.36 -9.69
C TYR A 10 -0.53 -16.58 -8.73
N PRO A 11 -0.99 -15.52 -8.03
CA PRO A 11 -2.10 -15.64 -7.11
C PRO A 11 -3.37 -16.03 -7.89
N CYS A 12 -4.09 -17.02 -7.37
CA CYS A 12 -5.36 -17.47 -7.95
C CYS A 12 -6.48 -17.43 -6.90
N GLY A 13 -7.71 -17.20 -7.36
CA GLY A 13 -8.87 -17.10 -6.47
C GLY A 13 -9.14 -15.67 -6.01
N ASP A 14 -9.53 -15.53 -4.74
CA ASP A 14 -9.97 -14.25 -4.17
C ASP A 14 -8.76 -13.35 -3.84
N PRO A 15 -8.58 -12.21 -4.52
CA PRO A 15 -7.42 -11.32 -4.35
C PRO A 15 -7.36 -10.66 -2.97
N ARG A 16 -8.42 -10.79 -2.16
CA ARG A 16 -8.48 -10.25 -0.79
C ARG A 16 -7.83 -11.17 0.23
N LEU A 17 -7.33 -12.33 -0.18
CA LEU A 17 -6.60 -13.23 0.69
C LEU A 17 -5.12 -12.81 0.78
N PRO A 18 -4.37 -13.23 1.82
CA PRO A 18 -2.98 -12.75 2.01
C PRO A 18 -1.97 -13.15 0.93
N HIS A 19 -2.22 -14.20 0.14
CA HIS A 19 -1.35 -14.66 -0.95
C HIS A 19 0.14 -14.83 -0.58
N HIS A 20 0.42 -15.42 0.58
CA HIS A 20 1.79 -15.71 1.01
C HIS A 20 2.46 -16.78 0.15
N VAL A 21 3.75 -16.60 -0.15
CA VAL A 21 4.62 -17.71 -0.55
C VAL A 21 4.79 -18.73 0.58
N PHE A 22 5.05 -20.00 0.25
CA PHE A 22 5.41 -21.03 1.25
C PHE A 22 6.88 -21.46 1.10
N PRO A 23 7.71 -21.34 2.16
CA PRO A 23 7.40 -20.72 3.46
C PRO A 23 7.23 -19.18 3.37
N PRO A 24 6.52 -18.53 4.31
CA PRO A 24 6.29 -17.08 4.27
C PRO A 24 7.59 -16.29 4.27
N LYS A 25 7.73 -15.39 3.30
CA LYS A 25 8.89 -14.50 3.18
C LYS A 25 8.51 -13.10 3.65
N ILE A 26 8.65 -12.88 4.95
CA ILE A 26 8.42 -11.60 5.60
C ILE A 26 9.62 -10.68 5.37
N ILE A 27 9.35 -9.39 5.12
CA ILE A 27 10.40 -8.37 4.95
C ILE A 27 10.20 -7.23 5.94
N THR A 28 11.29 -6.49 6.20
CA THR A 28 11.26 -5.32 7.10
C THR A 28 10.82 -4.05 6.35
N PRO A 29 10.31 -3.02 7.06
CA PRO A 29 10.06 -1.71 6.46
C PRO A 29 11.29 -1.14 5.73
N ASP A 30 12.48 -1.30 6.30
CA ASP A 30 13.72 -0.83 5.68
C ASP A 30 14.02 -1.56 4.36
N GLU A 31 13.74 -2.87 4.29
CA GLU A 31 13.88 -3.63 3.05
C GLU A 31 12.86 -3.22 2.01
N LEU A 32 11.59 -3.02 2.40
CA LEU A 32 10.55 -2.46 1.54
C LEU A 32 11.00 -1.13 0.93
N SER A 33 11.48 -0.20 1.76
CA SER A 33 11.95 1.11 1.31
C SER A 33 13.13 1.01 0.33
N ARG A 34 14.09 0.09 0.55
CA ARG A 34 15.20 -0.11 -0.39
C ARG A 34 14.73 -0.68 -1.74
N ARG A 35 13.76 -1.60 -1.74
CA ARG A 35 13.29 -2.30 -2.94
C ARG A 35 12.33 -1.48 -3.78
N THR A 36 11.38 -0.79 -3.13
CA THR A 36 10.27 -0.11 -3.82
C THR A 36 10.32 1.41 -3.67
N GLY A 37 11.00 1.93 -2.64
CA GLY A 37 10.90 3.34 -2.25
C GLY A 37 9.70 3.66 -1.36
N THR A 38 8.83 2.69 -1.06
CA THR A 38 7.70 2.85 -0.15
C THR A 38 8.19 3.07 1.27
N LEU A 39 7.61 4.05 1.95
CA LEU A 39 7.98 4.42 3.31
C LEU A 39 6.83 4.09 4.27
N TYR A 40 7.20 3.66 5.47
CA TYR A 40 6.26 3.34 6.54
C TYR A 40 6.50 4.23 7.75
N TRP A 41 5.43 4.73 8.34
CA TRP A 41 5.48 5.45 9.61
C TRP A 41 4.50 4.83 10.60
N LYS A 42 5.00 4.54 11.79
CA LYS A 42 4.14 4.23 12.93
C LYS A 42 3.65 5.55 13.53
N LEU A 43 2.34 5.73 13.55
CA LEU A 43 1.69 6.89 14.17
C LEU A 43 1.06 6.44 15.49
N ASP A 44 1.15 7.31 16.50
CA ASP A 44 0.43 7.11 17.75
C ASP A 44 -0.94 7.78 17.63
N THR A 45 -2.00 6.97 17.54
CA THR A 45 -3.37 7.46 17.40
C THR A 45 -4.01 7.78 18.75
N LEU A 46 -3.39 7.42 19.87
CA LEU A 46 -3.91 7.67 21.22
C LEU A 46 -3.55 9.07 21.73
N ASP A 47 -2.56 9.73 21.11
CA ASP A 47 -2.20 11.13 21.38
C ASP A 47 -2.51 12.02 20.17
N PRO A 48 -3.67 12.71 20.16
CA PRO A 48 -4.06 13.59 19.06
C PRO A 48 -3.10 14.76 18.81
N VAL A 49 -2.45 15.26 19.87
CA VAL A 49 -1.53 16.40 19.76
C VAL A 49 -0.25 15.95 19.07
N ALA A 50 0.34 14.83 19.50
CA ALA A 50 1.53 14.27 18.87
C ALA A 50 1.24 13.85 17.42
N LEU A 51 0.09 13.23 17.16
CA LEU A 51 -0.35 12.84 15.82
C LEU A 51 -0.43 14.04 14.89
N SER A 52 -1.15 15.09 15.29
CA SER A 52 -1.34 16.29 14.46
C SER A 52 0.00 16.96 14.12
N LYS A 53 0.91 17.04 15.09
CA LYS A 53 2.25 17.60 14.89
C LYS A 53 3.05 16.77 13.89
N ARG A 54 3.01 15.44 14.02
CA ARG A 54 3.72 14.53 13.12
C ARG A 54 3.18 14.61 11.69
N LEU A 55 1.87 14.61 11.51
CA LEU A 55 1.22 14.75 10.21
C LEU A 55 1.55 16.09 9.55
N LYS A 56 1.52 17.19 10.32
CA LYS A 56 1.87 18.52 9.80
C LYS A 56 3.31 18.58 9.26
N VAL A 57 4.27 18.02 10.00
CA VAL A 57 5.67 17.95 9.57
C VAL A 57 5.80 17.11 8.30
N MET A 58 5.21 15.91 8.27
CA MET A 58 5.25 15.02 7.11
C MET A 58 4.69 15.68 5.84
N LYS A 59 3.51 16.32 5.95
CA LYS A 59 2.87 17.01 4.83
C LYS A 59 3.75 18.13 4.29
N MET A 60 4.40 18.88 5.18
CA MET A 60 5.25 20.01 4.81
C MET A 60 6.56 19.55 4.14
N GLU A 61 7.22 18.53 4.68
CA GLU A 61 8.47 17.96 4.13
C GLU A 61 8.28 17.31 2.76
N ARG A 62 7.08 16.77 2.49
CA ARG A 62 6.76 16.02 1.27
C ARG A 62 5.84 16.77 0.31
N HIS A 63 5.50 18.02 0.63
CA HIS A 63 4.63 18.87 -0.18
C HIS A 63 3.23 18.26 -0.46
N PHE A 64 2.66 17.55 0.52
CA PHE A 64 1.28 17.07 0.44
C PHE A 64 0.29 18.22 0.67
N ASN A 65 -0.31 18.69 -0.42
CA ASN A 65 -1.17 19.89 -0.43
C ASN A 65 -2.67 19.58 -0.52
N LYS A 66 -3.04 18.29 -0.68
CA LYS A 66 -4.42 17.81 -0.78
C LYS A 66 -4.57 16.61 0.15
N GLU A 67 -5.73 16.52 0.78
CA GLU A 67 -6.13 15.38 1.60
C GLU A 67 -7.63 15.18 1.54
N ASP A 68 -8.05 13.94 1.70
CA ASP A 68 -9.42 13.50 1.80
C ASP A 68 -9.54 12.33 2.77
N ILE A 69 -10.79 11.97 3.10
CA ILE A 69 -11.11 10.77 3.88
C ILE A 69 -12.01 9.91 3.01
N PHE A 70 -11.64 8.65 2.86
CA PHE A 70 -12.35 7.67 2.07
C PHE A 70 -12.71 6.47 2.94
N THR A 71 -14.00 6.10 2.94
CA THR A 71 -14.51 4.91 3.63
C THR A 71 -15.11 3.97 2.60
N LEU A 72 -14.66 2.72 2.60
CA LEU A 72 -15.17 1.68 1.71
C LEU A 72 -15.82 0.59 2.56
N ASP A 73 -17.13 0.51 2.46
CA ASP A 73 -17.96 -0.37 3.29
C ASP A 73 -19.00 -1.08 2.42
N ALA A 74 -19.11 -2.40 2.60
CA ALA A 74 -19.91 -3.27 1.74
C ALA A 74 -21.42 -3.06 1.88
N GLU A 75 -21.88 -2.52 3.01
CA GLU A 75 -23.29 -2.30 3.29
C GLU A 75 -23.76 -0.92 2.82
N THR A 76 -22.89 0.09 2.91
CA THR A 76 -23.24 1.51 2.69
C THR A 76 -22.76 2.09 1.36
N THR A 77 -21.74 1.49 0.73
CA THR A 77 -21.20 1.97 -0.55
C THR A 77 -22.01 1.41 -1.72
N ALA A 78 -22.80 2.27 -2.37
CA ALA A 78 -23.74 1.88 -3.43
C ALA A 78 -23.10 1.13 -4.62
N ASN A 79 -21.82 1.35 -4.90
CA ASN A 79 -21.04 0.71 -5.96
C ASN A 79 -19.79 0.00 -5.41
N PHE A 80 -19.92 -0.64 -4.24
CA PHE A 80 -18.80 -1.28 -3.54
C PHE A 80 -17.98 -2.23 -4.44
N ARG A 81 -18.63 -3.08 -5.23
CA ARG A 81 -17.93 -4.05 -6.10
C ARG A 81 -17.09 -3.37 -7.16
N ASP A 82 -17.69 -2.46 -7.92
CA ASP A 82 -17.00 -1.70 -8.96
C ASP A 82 -15.82 -0.90 -8.36
N LYS A 83 -15.97 -0.38 -7.15
CA LYS A 83 -14.90 0.33 -6.44
C LYS A 83 -13.77 -0.59 -5.99
N ILE A 84 -14.08 -1.81 -5.53
CA ILE A 84 -13.06 -2.81 -5.20
C ILE A 84 -12.27 -3.19 -6.47
N ASP A 85 -12.95 -3.40 -7.59
CA ASP A 85 -12.31 -3.74 -8.86
C ASP A 85 -11.40 -2.59 -9.33
N GLU A 86 -11.89 -1.34 -9.31
CA GLU A 86 -11.10 -0.13 -9.64
C GLU A 86 -9.87 0.03 -8.73
N LEU A 87 -10.01 -0.21 -7.43
CA LEU A 87 -8.89 -0.08 -6.47
C LEU A 87 -7.87 -1.21 -6.59
N PHE A 88 -8.25 -2.34 -7.18
CA PHE A 88 -7.36 -3.48 -7.40
C PHE A 88 -6.57 -3.37 -8.71
N GLU A 89 -7.01 -2.53 -9.65
CA GLU A 89 -6.26 -2.27 -10.88
C GLU A 89 -4.90 -1.61 -10.58
N GLU A 90 -3.84 -2.13 -11.22
CA GLU A 90 -2.50 -1.57 -11.08
C GLU A 90 -2.49 -0.11 -11.58
N SER A 91 -2.06 0.80 -10.71
CA SER A 91 -1.99 2.22 -11.00
C SER A 91 -0.60 2.77 -10.68
N ASN A 92 -0.16 3.72 -11.52
CA ASN A 92 1.09 4.45 -11.32
C ASN A 92 0.80 5.94 -11.38
N HIS A 93 1.20 6.65 -10.32
CA HIS A 93 1.01 8.09 -10.21
C HIS A 93 2.38 8.78 -10.19
N PRO A 94 2.54 9.89 -10.93
CA PRO A 94 3.79 10.63 -10.95
C PRO A 94 4.05 11.36 -9.63
N GLU A 95 3.00 11.70 -8.88
CA GLU A 95 3.11 12.28 -7.55
C GLU A 95 3.15 11.22 -6.45
N ASP A 96 3.86 11.55 -5.36
CA ASP A 96 3.81 10.76 -4.13
C ASP A 96 2.37 10.73 -3.57
N GLN A 97 1.95 9.55 -3.12
CA GLN A 97 0.70 9.38 -2.37
C GLN A 97 1.00 8.81 -0.98
N ALA A 98 0.31 9.34 0.03
CA ALA A 98 0.35 8.82 1.39
C ALA A 98 -1.05 8.38 1.80
N ARG A 99 -1.15 7.20 2.43
CA ARG A 99 -2.41 6.65 2.94
C ARG A 99 -2.26 6.33 4.41
N MET A 100 -3.20 6.80 5.22
CA MET A 100 -3.27 6.52 6.64
C MET A 100 -4.53 5.70 6.92
N ILE A 101 -4.37 4.51 7.48
CA ILE A 101 -5.50 3.68 7.90
C ILE A 101 -6.02 4.21 9.24
N ILE A 102 -7.24 4.77 9.23
CA ILE A 102 -7.92 5.29 10.42
C ILE A 102 -8.67 4.15 11.11
N GLU A 103 -9.45 3.39 10.32
CA GLU A 103 -10.23 2.22 10.76
C GLU A 103 -10.09 1.08 9.74
N GLY A 104 -10.27 -0.15 10.21
CA GLY A 104 -10.18 -1.34 9.37
C GLY A 104 -8.74 -1.73 8.98
N SER A 105 -8.61 -2.37 7.82
CA SER A 105 -7.34 -2.86 7.28
C SER A 105 -7.41 -2.96 5.76
N ALA A 106 -6.25 -2.85 5.10
CA ALA A 106 -6.14 -3.01 3.65
C ALA A 106 -4.77 -3.63 3.30
N TYR A 107 -4.70 -4.27 2.13
CA TYR A 107 -3.43 -4.63 1.49
C TYR A 107 -3.06 -3.56 0.46
N TYR A 108 -1.76 -3.30 0.36
CA TYR A 108 -1.19 -2.43 -0.67
C TYR A 108 -0.06 -3.18 -1.34
N ASP A 109 -0.33 -3.68 -2.54
CA ASP A 109 0.67 -4.37 -3.33
C ASP A 109 1.54 -3.32 -4.04
N VAL A 110 2.85 -3.51 -3.95
CA VAL A 110 3.84 -2.58 -4.53
C VAL A 110 4.90 -3.37 -5.29
N GLU A 111 5.19 -2.91 -6.50
CA GLU A 111 6.16 -3.57 -7.38
C GLU A 111 7.60 -3.30 -6.95
N ASP A 112 8.43 -4.34 -7.05
CA ASP A 112 9.87 -4.23 -6.80
C ASP A 112 10.56 -3.59 -8.01
N LYS A 113 11.39 -2.56 -7.78
CA LYS A 113 12.18 -1.90 -8.82
C LYS A 113 13.08 -2.87 -9.59
N ALA A 114 13.46 -4.00 -8.99
CA ALA A 114 14.28 -5.01 -9.66
C ALA A 114 13.54 -5.72 -10.82
N ARG A 115 12.21 -5.82 -10.79
CA ARG A 115 11.43 -6.55 -11.79
C ARG A 115 11.40 -5.87 -13.16
N HIS A 116 11.52 -4.54 -13.22
CA HIS A 116 11.67 -3.81 -14.48
C HIS A 116 13.00 -4.03 -15.21
N ARG A 117 14.01 -4.66 -14.57
CA ARG A 117 15.29 -4.98 -15.21
C ARG A 117 15.33 -6.36 -15.87
N GLN A 118 14.27 -7.17 -15.77
CA GLN A 118 14.26 -8.56 -16.26
C GLN A 118 13.28 -8.82 -17.41
N THR A 119 12.83 -7.81 -18.14
CA THR A 119 12.19 -8.03 -19.45
C THR A 119 13.26 -8.15 -20.54
N HIS A 120 13.99 -9.26 -20.54
CA HIS A 120 14.64 -9.69 -21.78
C HIS A 120 13.55 -10.17 -22.75
N PRO A 121 13.57 -9.74 -24.03
CA PRO A 121 12.65 -10.28 -25.02
C PRO A 121 13.02 -11.75 -25.24
N LEU A 122 12.15 -12.66 -24.81
CA LEU A 122 12.15 -14.02 -25.34
C LEU A 122 11.66 -13.91 -26.78
N PHE A 123 12.59 -13.78 -27.71
CA PHE A 123 12.34 -14.15 -29.10
C PHE A 123 12.39 -15.68 -29.17
N ALA A 124 11.29 -16.27 -29.62
CA ALA A 124 11.24 -17.58 -30.29
C ALA A 124 10.44 -17.39 -31.57
#